data_AF-K7G4J0-F1
#
_entry.id   AF-K7G4J0-F1
#
_cell.length_a   1.000
_cell.length_b   1.000
_cell.length_c   1.000
_cell.angle_alpha   90.00
_cell.angle_beta   90.00
_cell.angle_gamma   90.00
#
_symmetry.space_group_name_H-M   'P 1'
#
loop_
_entity.id
_entity.type
_entity.pdbx_description
1 polymer ?
#
loop_
_entity_poly.entity_id
_entity_poly.type
_entity_poly.pdbx_seq_one_letter_code
_entity_poly.pdbx_strand_id
1 'polypeptide(L)'
;MKRDTLLELCEWLAPALRQRDTRMRPAIPLQKRVAIALWKLSTPDSYRSVGNQFGVGRSTVGAVLMQVVKAISRVLLRRVVRLADPDAVIRGFGALGFANCRGAIDGTHIPICAPEHQASQYVNRKGYFSILLQAMCDHWGQFTDINVGWSGKAHDARVYRNSFVCQKLQAGPSSLITTLGSGMWTCPCAWWGCGLPPYSPGS
;
A
#
# COMPACT_ATOMS: atom_id res chain seq x y z
N MET A 1 -12.42 5.93 15.61
CA MET A 1 -11.84 4.59 15.85
C MET A 1 -12.43 4.07 17.15
N LYS A 2 -12.93 2.83 17.18
CA LYS A 2 -13.41 2.22 18.43
C LYS A 2 -12.23 1.92 19.35
N ARG A 3 -12.45 1.96 20.67
CA ARG A 3 -11.40 1.72 21.67
C ARG A 3 -10.78 0.33 21.51
N ASP A 4 -11.60 -0.68 21.21
CA ASP A 4 -11.16 -2.07 21.10
C ASP A 4 -10.18 -2.27 19.94
N THR A 5 -10.46 -1.70 18.77
CA THR A 5 -9.55 -1.73 17.62
C THR A 5 -8.19 -1.09 17.92
N LEU A 6 -8.17 -0.03 18.75
CA LEU A 6 -6.91 0.59 19.17
C LEU A 6 -6.13 -0.33 20.11
N LEU A 7 -6.80 -1.05 21.01
CA LEU A 7 -6.16 -2.01 21.90
C LEU A 7 -5.58 -3.20 21.13
N GLU A 8 -6.32 -3.76 20.17
CA GLU A 8 -5.83 -4.81 19.27
C GLU A 8 -4.59 -4.37 18.48
N LEU A 9 -4.61 -3.15 17.91
CA LEU A 9 -3.45 -2.58 17.24
C LEU A 9 -2.26 -2.41 18.18
N CYS A 10 -2.50 -2.00 19.43
CA CYS A 10 -1.45 -1.90 20.43
C CYS A 10 -0.84 -3.28 20.73
N GLU A 11 -1.65 -4.34 20.86
CA GLU A 11 -1.14 -5.70 21.09
C GLU A 11 -0.25 -6.17 19.95
N TRP A 12 -0.66 -5.93 18.71
CA TRP A 12 0.15 -6.31 17.53
C TRP A 12 1.47 -5.54 17.45
N LEU A 13 1.48 -4.26 17.86
CA LEU A 13 2.67 -3.42 17.80
C LEU A 13 3.54 -3.49 19.07
N ALA A 14 3.03 -4.10 20.15
CA ALA A 14 3.71 -4.20 21.43
C ALA A 14 5.13 -4.78 21.34
N PRO A 15 5.41 -5.85 20.56
CA PRO A 15 6.76 -6.43 20.48
C PRO A 15 7.80 -5.45 19.91
N ALA A 16 7.39 -4.56 19.01
CA ALA A 16 8.28 -3.61 18.35
C ALA A 16 8.40 -2.27 19.07
N LEU A 17 7.41 -1.91 19.89
CA LEU A 17 7.29 -0.58 20.49
C LEU A 17 7.43 -0.56 22.01
N ARG A 18 7.57 -1.70 22.70
CA ARG A 18 7.72 -1.69 24.16
C ARG A 18 9.00 -0.93 24.56
N GLN A 19 8.83 0.09 25.39
CA GLN A 19 9.94 0.81 26.02
C GLN A 19 9.93 0.54 27.52
N ARG A 20 11.11 0.54 28.12
CA ARG A 20 11.28 0.43 29.58
C ARG A 20 11.43 1.82 30.17
N ASP A 21 10.92 1.99 31.38
CA ASP A 21 11.15 3.20 32.15
C ASP A 21 12.65 3.36 32.42
N THR A 22 13.11 4.60 32.31
CA THR A 22 14.48 4.96 32.64
C THR A 22 14.50 5.67 33.98
N ARG A 23 15.64 5.64 34.67
CA ARG A 23 15.79 6.35 35.96
C ARG A 23 15.52 7.86 35.86
N MET A 24 15.66 8.46 34.67
CA MET A 24 15.49 9.89 34.45
C MET A 24 14.09 10.28 33.97
N ARG A 25 13.34 9.37 33.33
CA ARG A 25 12.02 9.68 32.77
C ARG A 25 11.17 8.41 32.61
N PRO A 26 9.87 8.46 32.96
CA PRO A 26 8.93 7.40 32.61
C PRO A 26 8.77 7.31 31.10
N ALA A 27 8.71 6.07 30.59
CA ALA A 27 8.48 5.80 29.19
C ALA A 27 7.06 6.25 28.80
N ILE A 28 6.91 6.73 27.57
CA ILE A 28 5.58 7.07 27.06
C ILE A 28 4.80 5.76 26.87
N PRO A 29 3.59 5.64 27.46
CA PRO A 29 2.78 4.43 27.32
C PRO A 29 2.55 4.06 25.85
N LEU A 30 2.51 2.75 25.57
CA LEU A 30 2.33 2.22 24.21
C LEU A 30 1.10 2.80 23.51
N GLN A 31 -0.04 2.79 24.22
CA GLN A 31 -1.31 3.33 23.72
C GLN A 31 -1.19 4.79 23.32
N LYS A 32 -0.48 5.59 24.14
CA LYS A 32 -0.24 7.01 23.87
C LYS A 32 0.64 7.20 22.63
N ARG A 33 1.66 6.36 22.44
CA ARG A 33 2.54 6.41 21.25
C ARG A 33 1.80 6.06 19.97
N VAL A 34 0.99 4.99 20.00
CA VAL A 34 0.15 4.57 18.87
C VAL A 34 -0.89 5.65 18.57
N ALA A 35 -1.54 6.22 19.59
CA ALA A 35 -2.51 7.31 19.42
C ALA A 35 -1.89 8.56 18.78
N ILE A 36 -0.69 8.99 19.21
CA ILE A 36 0.04 10.11 18.61
C ILE A 36 0.30 9.87 17.13
N ALA A 37 0.78 8.67 16.77
CA ALA A 37 1.08 8.34 15.38
C ALA A 37 -0.19 8.27 14.53
N LEU A 38 -1.24 7.61 15.01
CA LEU A 38 -2.53 7.52 14.33
C LEU A 38 -3.14 8.91 14.11
N TRP A 39 -3.14 9.76 15.14
CA TRP A 39 -3.62 11.14 15.01
C TRP A 39 -2.88 11.87 13.90
N LYS A 40 -1.55 11.76 13.88
CA LYS A 40 -0.72 12.46 12.89
C LYS A 40 -0.84 11.90 11.47
N LEU A 41 -1.16 10.62 11.31
CA LEU A 41 -1.43 9.98 10.02
C LEU A 41 -2.85 10.26 9.51
N SER A 42 -3.82 10.42 10.41
CA SER A 42 -5.22 10.69 10.06
C SER A 42 -5.51 12.18 9.85
N THR A 43 -4.64 13.08 10.29
CA THR A 43 -4.84 14.54 10.20
C THR A 43 -3.63 15.26 9.62
N PRO A 44 -3.83 16.34 8.86
CA PRO A 44 -2.73 17.17 8.35
C PRO A 44 -2.09 18.06 9.42
N ASP A 45 -2.35 17.82 10.71
CA ASP A 45 -1.98 18.72 11.80
C ASP A 45 -0.46 18.84 12.03
N SER A 46 0.00 19.97 12.55
CA SER A 46 1.43 20.20 12.79
C SER A 46 1.95 19.36 13.97
N TYR A 47 3.23 18.99 13.93
CA TYR A 47 3.87 18.29 15.07
C TYR A 47 3.80 19.07 16.39
N ARG A 48 3.71 20.41 16.32
CA ARG A 48 3.56 21.28 17.50
C ARG A 48 2.17 21.10 18.13
N SER A 49 1.11 21.17 17.33
CA SER A 49 -0.27 20.99 17.78
C SER A 49 -0.47 19.61 18.40
N VAL A 50 -0.04 18.55 17.71
CA VAL A 50 -0.08 17.18 18.25
C VAL A 50 0.72 17.08 19.55
N GLY A 51 1.89 17.72 19.62
CA GLY A 51 2.68 17.76 20.85
C GLY A 51 1.92 18.38 22.02
N ASN A 52 1.26 19.53 21.80
CA ASN A 52 0.45 20.21 22.79
C ASN A 52 -0.74 19.33 23.24
N GLN A 53 -1.44 18.71 22.30
CA GLN A 53 -2.61 17.87 22.58
C GLN A 53 -2.28 16.67 23.47
N PHE A 54 -1.11 16.06 23.25
CA PHE A 54 -0.67 14.88 24.01
C PHE A 54 0.31 15.21 25.14
N GLY A 55 0.65 16.48 25.38
CA GLY A 55 1.62 16.89 26.40
C GLY A 55 3.02 16.30 26.18
N VAL A 56 3.51 16.31 24.93
CA VAL A 56 4.84 15.79 24.54
C VAL A 56 5.58 16.79 23.65
N GLY A 57 6.92 16.79 23.72
CA GLY A 57 7.73 17.67 22.89
C GLY A 57 7.61 17.37 21.40
N ARG A 58 7.68 18.40 20.54
CA ARG A 58 7.62 18.28 19.07
C ARG A 58 8.58 17.22 18.52
N SER A 59 9.83 17.22 19.00
CA SER A 59 10.85 16.23 18.60
C SER A 59 10.44 14.80 18.96
N THR A 60 9.81 14.64 20.12
CA THR A 60 9.29 13.35 20.60
C THR A 60 8.15 12.85 19.71
N VAL A 61 7.24 13.73 19.28
CA VAL A 61 6.17 13.36 18.32
C VAL A 61 6.75 12.80 17.04
N GLY A 62 7.75 13.48 16.45
CA GLY A 62 8.41 13.02 15.23
C GLY A 62 9.11 11.67 15.41
N ALA A 63 9.85 11.51 16.51
CA ALA A 63 10.52 10.25 16.83
C ALA A 63 9.53 9.09 17.02
N VAL A 64 8.45 9.33 17.77
CA VAL A 64 7.38 8.35 17.99
C VAL A 64 6.69 7.98 16.69
N LEU A 65 6.33 8.96 15.86
CA LEU A 65 5.72 8.72 14.55
C LEU A 65 6.58 7.78 13.71
N MET A 66 7.87 8.10 13.55
CA MET A 66 8.77 7.28 12.75
C MET A 66 8.95 5.86 13.30
N GLN A 67 9.02 5.70 14.62
CA GLN A 67 9.10 4.39 15.27
C GLN A 67 7.83 3.56 15.03
N VAL A 68 6.65 4.18 15.19
CA VAL A 68 5.37 3.52 15.00
C VAL A 68 5.16 3.15 13.53
N VAL A 69 5.43 4.06 12.60
CA VAL A 69 5.30 3.78 11.15
C VAL A 69 6.22 2.63 10.74
N LYS A 70 7.49 2.61 11.19
CA LYS A 70 8.40 1.49 10.93
C LYS A 70 7.89 0.16 11.51
N ALA A 71 7.31 0.19 12.72
CA ALA A 71 6.71 -0.99 13.33
C ALA A 71 5.48 -1.49 12.54
N ILE A 72 4.61 -0.58 12.10
CA ILE A 72 3.45 -0.87 11.24
C ILE A 72 3.92 -1.53 9.93
N SER A 73 4.87 -0.92 9.23
CA SER A 73 5.39 -1.45 7.97
C SER A 73 6.03 -2.84 8.15
N ARG A 74 6.69 -3.11 9.28
CA ARG A 74 7.33 -4.41 9.54
C ARG A 74 6.34 -5.50 9.93
N VAL A 75 5.35 -5.18 10.77
CA VAL A 75 4.46 -6.17 11.40
C VAL A 75 3.14 -6.30 10.64
N LEU A 76 2.49 -5.18 10.31
CA LEU A 76 1.13 -5.17 9.77
C LEU A 76 1.10 -5.36 8.26
N LEU A 77 2.10 -4.86 7.53
CA LEU A 77 2.13 -5.01 6.06
C LEU A 77 2.04 -6.48 5.66
N ARG A 78 2.81 -7.37 6.31
CA ARG A 78 2.80 -8.81 6.03
C ARG A 78 1.50 -9.53 6.43
N ARG A 79 0.71 -8.94 7.33
CA ARG A 79 -0.54 -9.53 7.82
C ARG A 79 -1.73 -9.10 6.97
N VAL A 80 -1.77 -7.82 6.61
CA VAL A 80 -2.88 -7.20 5.88
C VAL A 80 -2.72 -7.39 4.38
N VAL A 81 -1.52 -7.14 3.85
CA VAL A 81 -1.24 -7.28 2.41
C VAL A 81 -0.68 -8.67 2.17
N ARG A 82 -1.58 -9.58 1.80
CA ARG A 82 -1.23 -10.95 1.40
C ARG A 82 -1.89 -11.24 0.06
N LEU A 83 -1.21 -12.05 -0.75
CA LEU A 83 -1.81 -12.58 -1.96
C LEU A 83 -3.06 -13.38 -1.55
N ALA A 84 -4.21 -12.92 -2.02
CA ALA A 84 -5.47 -13.59 -1.83
C ALA A 84 -5.48 -14.93 -2.59
N ASP A 85 -6.42 -15.79 -2.23
CA ASP A 85 -6.67 -17.03 -2.97
C ASP A 85 -6.97 -16.69 -4.45
N PRO A 86 -6.13 -17.13 -5.40
CA PRO A 86 -6.28 -16.76 -6.80
C PRO A 86 -7.64 -17.15 -7.38
N ASP A 87 -8.22 -18.27 -6.95
CA ASP A 87 -9.50 -18.75 -7.50
C ASP A 87 -10.67 -17.87 -7.02
N ALA A 88 -10.62 -17.41 -5.77
CA ALA A 88 -11.60 -16.45 -5.26
C ALA A 88 -11.52 -15.12 -6.00
N VAL A 89 -10.31 -14.64 -6.29
CA VAL A 89 -10.12 -13.38 -7.02
C VAL A 89 -10.60 -13.50 -8.47
N ILE A 90 -10.26 -14.60 -9.15
CA ILE A 90 -10.72 -14.87 -10.52
C ILE A 90 -12.24 -14.93 -10.60
N ARG A 91 -12.90 -15.64 -9.67
CA ARG A 91 -14.38 -15.70 -9.64
C ARG A 91 -14.99 -14.33 -9.39
N GLY A 92 -14.44 -13.57 -8.45
CA GLY A 92 -14.93 -12.24 -8.10
C GLY A 92 -14.82 -11.24 -9.25
N PHE A 93 -13.68 -11.21 -9.93
CA PHE A 93 -13.53 -10.39 -11.14
C PHE A 93 -14.34 -10.93 -12.32
N GLY A 94 -14.52 -12.25 -12.42
CA GLY A 94 -15.40 -12.87 -13.42
C GLY A 94 -16.84 -12.37 -13.31
N ALA A 95 -17.36 -12.22 -12.09
CA ALA A 95 -18.67 -11.62 -11.84
C ALA A 95 -18.76 -10.13 -12.25
N LEU A 96 -17.63 -9.42 -12.27
CA LEU A 96 -17.51 -8.04 -12.75
C LEU A 96 -17.25 -7.94 -14.26
N GLY A 97 -17.23 -9.06 -14.99
CA GLY A 97 -16.99 -9.11 -16.44
C GLY A 97 -15.53 -9.30 -16.85
N PHE A 98 -14.61 -9.46 -15.89
CA PHE A 98 -13.18 -9.68 -16.13
C PHE A 98 -12.81 -11.15 -15.88
N ALA A 99 -13.13 -12.02 -16.84
CA ALA A 99 -12.79 -13.44 -16.76
C ALA A 99 -11.27 -13.66 -16.62
N ASN A 100 -10.88 -14.64 -15.81
CA ASN A 100 -9.48 -15.00 -15.54
C ASN A 100 -8.60 -13.87 -14.96
N CYS A 101 -9.19 -12.80 -14.42
CA CYS A 101 -8.42 -11.73 -13.81
C CYS A 101 -7.99 -12.11 -12.39
N ARG A 102 -6.67 -12.17 -12.17
CA ARG A 102 -6.06 -12.47 -10.86
C ARG A 102 -5.87 -11.25 -9.96
N GLY A 103 -6.17 -10.06 -10.45
CA GLY A 103 -6.05 -8.80 -9.72
C GLY A 103 -5.76 -7.62 -10.64
N ALA A 104 -6.10 -6.43 -10.17
CA ALA A 104 -5.83 -5.18 -10.87
C ALA A 104 -4.53 -4.56 -10.34
N ILE A 105 -3.64 -4.15 -11.23
CA ILE A 105 -2.35 -3.53 -10.87
C ILE A 105 -2.34 -2.10 -11.38
N ASP A 106 -1.97 -1.17 -10.51
CA ASP A 106 -1.78 0.24 -10.88
C ASP A 106 -0.60 0.89 -10.14
N GLY A 107 -0.08 1.95 -10.75
CA GLY A 107 1.03 2.76 -10.25
C GLY A 107 0.58 4.16 -9.83
N THR A 108 0.92 4.59 -8.62
CA THR A 108 0.63 5.93 -8.10
C THR A 108 1.92 6.66 -7.73
N HIS A 109 2.00 7.95 -8.11
CA HIS A 109 3.09 8.83 -7.73
C HIS A 109 2.83 9.49 -6.38
N ILE A 110 3.66 9.17 -5.39
CA ILE A 110 3.66 9.80 -4.07
C ILE A 110 4.60 11.02 -4.12
N PRO A 111 4.10 12.25 -3.92
CA PRO A 111 4.94 13.44 -3.88
C PRO A 111 5.98 13.37 -2.76
N ILE A 112 7.21 13.76 -3.06
CA ILE A 112 8.30 13.86 -2.08
C ILE A 112 8.97 15.22 -2.16
N CYS A 113 9.64 15.62 -1.07
CA CYS A 113 10.62 16.69 -1.14
C CYS A 113 11.79 16.24 -2.03
N ALA A 114 12.40 17.20 -2.74
CA ALA A 114 13.57 16.92 -3.57
C ALA A 114 14.67 16.26 -2.72
N PRO A 115 15.17 15.07 -3.07
CA PRO A 115 16.27 14.46 -2.35
C PRO A 115 17.56 15.25 -2.61
N GLU A 116 18.44 15.31 -1.61
CA GLU A 116 19.71 16.04 -1.67
C GLU A 116 20.64 15.53 -2.79
N HIS A 117 20.51 14.25 -3.14
CA HIS A 117 21.25 13.61 -4.20
C HIS A 117 20.31 13.04 -5.26
N GLN A 118 20.69 13.16 -6.53
CA GLN A 118 19.97 12.57 -7.68
C GLN A 118 18.51 13.05 -7.81
N ALA A 119 18.21 14.29 -7.40
CA ALA A 119 16.88 14.89 -7.49
C ALA A 119 16.24 14.76 -8.88
N SER A 120 17.05 14.91 -9.93
CA SER A 120 16.63 14.76 -11.32
C SER A 120 16.03 13.39 -11.63
N GLN A 121 16.38 12.32 -10.91
CA GLN A 121 15.82 10.98 -11.11
C GLN A 121 14.40 10.85 -10.56
N TYR A 122 14.00 11.68 -9.61
CA TYR A 122 12.69 11.61 -8.95
C TYR A 122 11.65 12.53 -9.58
N VAL A 123 12.03 13.38 -10.54
CA VAL A 123 11.10 14.25 -11.26
C VAL A 123 10.24 13.43 -12.20
N ASN A 124 8.92 13.42 -12.00
CA ASN A 124 8.00 12.75 -12.90
C ASN A 124 7.72 13.55 -14.18
N ARG A 125 6.89 12.98 -15.06
CA ARG A 125 6.44 13.63 -16.31
C ARG A 125 5.66 14.92 -16.08
N LYS A 126 5.07 15.11 -14.89
CA LYS A 126 4.32 16.31 -14.49
C LYS A 126 5.21 17.38 -13.84
N GLY A 127 6.53 17.18 -13.80
CA GLY A 127 7.49 18.16 -13.31
C GLY A 127 7.65 18.24 -11.79
N TYR A 128 7.09 17.31 -11.01
CA TYR A 128 7.27 17.27 -9.55
C TYR A 128 8.04 16.03 -9.07
N PHE A 129 8.72 16.15 -7.93
CA PHE A 129 9.46 15.04 -7.33
C PHE A 129 8.51 14.02 -6.71
N SER A 130 8.66 12.75 -7.08
CA SER A 130 7.80 11.67 -6.59
C SER A 130 8.53 10.34 -6.50
N ILE A 131 7.99 9.47 -5.65
CA ILE A 131 8.30 8.05 -5.59
C ILE A 131 7.11 7.28 -6.16
N LEU A 132 7.38 6.26 -6.95
CA LEU A 132 6.35 5.40 -7.52
C LEU A 132 6.01 4.26 -6.54
N LEU A 133 4.72 4.12 -6.28
CA LEU A 133 4.11 3.00 -5.56
C LEU A 133 3.29 2.21 -6.57
N GLN A 134 3.62 0.94 -6.74
CA GLN A 134 2.78 -0.01 -7.48
C GLN A 134 2.00 -0.83 -6.47
N ALA A 135 0.70 -1.01 -6.68
CA ALA A 135 -0.12 -1.87 -5.87
C ALA A 135 -0.97 -2.80 -6.73
N MET A 136 -1.23 -4.00 -6.21
CA MET A 136 -2.18 -4.95 -6.76
C MET A 136 -3.38 -5.06 -5.83
N CYS A 137 -4.58 -5.06 -6.40
CA CYS A 137 -5.84 -5.14 -5.66
C CYS A 137 -6.69 -6.33 -6.13
N ASP A 138 -7.50 -6.86 -5.20
CA ASP A 138 -8.56 -7.82 -5.51
C ASP A 138 -9.85 -7.15 -6.01
N HIS A 139 -10.88 -7.97 -6.25
CA HIS A 139 -12.20 -7.52 -6.73
C HIS A 139 -12.99 -6.69 -5.70
N TRP A 140 -12.58 -6.71 -4.42
CA TRP A 140 -13.12 -5.86 -3.36
C TRP A 140 -12.34 -4.55 -3.20
N GLY A 141 -11.29 -4.34 -4.01
CA GLY A 141 -10.40 -3.19 -3.89
C GLY A 141 -9.42 -3.28 -2.72
N GLN A 142 -9.22 -4.47 -2.14
CA GLN A 142 -8.24 -4.70 -1.08
C GLN A 142 -6.85 -4.95 -1.67
N PHE A 143 -5.83 -4.34 -1.08
CA PHE A 143 -4.44 -4.51 -1.52
C PHE A 143 -3.93 -5.93 -1.23
N THR A 144 -3.55 -6.64 -2.29
CA THR A 144 -2.96 -7.99 -2.22
C THR A 144 -1.45 -7.98 -2.32
N ASP A 145 -0.87 -6.94 -2.96
CA ASP A 145 0.57 -6.71 -3.03
C ASP A 145 0.88 -5.22 -3.16
N ILE A 146 2.02 -4.78 -2.61
CA ILE A 146 2.49 -3.40 -2.70
C ILE A 146 4.01 -3.40 -2.92
N ASN A 147 4.47 -2.65 -3.92
CA ASN A 147 5.87 -2.41 -4.23
C ASN A 147 6.13 -0.88 -4.24
N VAL A 148 6.99 -0.39 -3.34
CA VAL A 148 7.26 1.04 -3.16
C VAL A 148 8.75 1.31 -3.24
N GLY A 149 9.13 2.48 -3.76
CA GLY A 149 10.51 2.99 -3.68
C GLY A 149 11.17 3.25 -5.03
N TRP A 150 10.42 3.14 -6.12
CA TRP A 150 10.94 3.43 -7.46
C TRP A 150 10.97 4.93 -7.71
N SER A 151 11.96 5.40 -8.48
CA SER A 151 12.05 6.83 -8.79
C SER A 151 10.86 7.26 -9.65
N GLY A 152 10.43 8.52 -9.52
CA GLY A 152 9.33 9.09 -10.30
C GLY A 152 9.54 9.12 -11.82
N LYS A 153 10.76 8.84 -12.31
CA LYS A 153 11.06 8.64 -13.74
C LYS A 153 10.92 7.20 -14.21
N ALA A 154 10.85 6.23 -13.30
CA ALA A 154 10.73 4.84 -13.68
C ALA A 154 9.42 4.61 -14.44
N HIS A 155 9.49 3.85 -15.53
CA HIS A 155 8.31 3.41 -16.25
C HIS A 155 7.59 2.30 -15.48
N ASP A 156 6.26 2.33 -15.45
CA ASP A 156 5.42 1.33 -14.78
C ASP A 156 5.79 -0.10 -15.20
N ALA A 157 6.07 -0.32 -16.50
CA ALA A 157 6.50 -1.62 -17.01
C ALA A 157 7.81 -2.13 -16.36
N ARG A 158 8.76 -1.22 -16.08
CA ARG A 158 10.01 -1.58 -15.39
C ARG A 158 9.74 -1.90 -13.92
N VAL A 159 8.85 -1.15 -13.28
CA VAL A 159 8.46 -1.38 -11.88
C VAL A 159 7.75 -2.74 -11.75
N TYR A 160 6.86 -3.06 -12.69
CA TYR A 160 6.15 -4.33 -12.73
C TYR A 160 7.09 -5.52 -12.93
N ARG A 161 7.99 -5.47 -13.92
CA ARG A 161 8.96 -6.57 -14.17
C ARG A 161 9.86 -6.88 -12.98
N ASN A 162 10.16 -5.86 -12.16
CA ASN A 162 11.00 -6.02 -10.97
C ASN A 162 10.17 -6.21 -9.69
N SER A 163 8.85 -6.36 -9.80
CA SER A 163 7.97 -6.62 -8.65
C SER A 163 7.92 -8.11 -8.30
N PHE A 164 7.71 -8.39 -7.02
CA PHE A 164 7.54 -9.76 -6.51
C PHE A 164 6.36 -10.49 -7.16
N VAL A 165 5.28 -9.76 -7.44
CA VAL A 165 4.09 -10.25 -8.15
C VAL A 165 4.47 -10.82 -9.51
N CYS A 166 5.21 -10.07 -10.34
CA CYS A 166 5.61 -10.54 -11.66
C CYS A 166 6.44 -11.83 -11.59
N GLN A 167 7.41 -11.90 -10.67
CA GLN A 167 8.23 -13.11 -10.47
C GLN A 167 7.40 -14.32 -10.06
N LYS A 168 6.44 -14.15 -9.13
CA LYS A 168 5.54 -15.23 -8.71
C LYS A 168 4.62 -15.71 -9.82
N LEU A 169 4.13 -14.80 -10.65
CA LEU A 169 3.23 -15.14 -11.76
C LEU A 169 3.96 -15.84 -12.91
N GLN A 170 5.25 -15.54 -13.11
CA GLN A 170 6.09 -16.25 -14.07
C GLN A 170 6.45 -17.68 -13.61
N ALA A 171 6.53 -17.91 -12.30
CA ALA A 171 6.86 -19.22 -11.74
C ALA A 171 5.66 -20.19 -11.62
N GLY A 172 4.42 -19.69 -11.75
CA GLY A 172 3.21 -20.51 -11.65
C GLY A 172 2.71 -21.03 -13.00
N PRO A 173 1.95 -22.14 -13.04
CA PRO A 173 1.33 -22.61 -14.27
C PRO A 173 0.22 -21.64 -14.71
N SER A 174 0.29 -21.23 -15.98
CA SER A 174 -0.71 -20.45 -16.76
C SER A 174 -1.00 -19.01 -16.31
N SER A 175 -0.41 -18.10 -17.09
CA SER A 175 -0.46 -16.64 -17.07
C SER A 175 -1.74 -16.07 -17.68
N LEU A 176 -2.60 -15.42 -16.88
CA LEU A 176 -3.56 -14.42 -17.36
C LEU A 176 -3.75 -13.36 -16.25
N ILE A 177 -3.32 -12.14 -16.53
CA ILE A 177 -3.54 -10.96 -15.66
C ILE A 177 -4.03 -9.85 -16.57
N THR A 178 -5.18 -9.30 -16.25
CA THR A 178 -5.71 -8.11 -16.91
C THR A 178 -5.26 -6.90 -16.09
N THR A 179 -4.18 -6.24 -16.53
CA THR A 179 -3.77 -4.95 -15.96
C THR A 179 -4.67 -3.84 -16.51
N LEU A 180 -5.50 -3.23 -15.66
CA LEU A 180 -6.26 -2.03 -16.00
C LEU A 180 -5.48 -0.80 -15.53
N GLY A 181 -4.54 -0.33 -16.35
CA GLY A 181 -3.77 0.90 -16.12
C GLY A 181 -3.59 1.67 -17.44
N SER A 182 -3.65 3.00 -17.37
CA SER A 182 -3.76 3.96 -18.48
C SER A 182 -2.49 4.11 -19.33
N GLY A 183 -2.01 3.00 -19.87
CA GLY A 183 -0.83 2.91 -20.72
C GLY A 183 -0.68 1.52 -21.28
N MET A 184 -1.68 1.06 -22.05
CA MET A 184 -1.68 -0.06 -22.99
C MET A 184 -0.71 -1.21 -22.65
N TRP A 185 -1.18 -2.16 -21.84
CA TRP A 185 -0.59 -3.50 -21.76
C TRP A 185 -1.68 -4.54 -21.92
N THR A 186 -1.88 -4.92 -23.18
CA THR A 186 -2.57 -6.15 -23.58
C THR A 186 -1.76 -7.35 -23.10
N CYS A 187 -2.34 -8.19 -22.23
CA CYS A 187 -1.98 -9.61 -22.25
C CYS A 187 -2.45 -10.19 -23.60
N PRO A 188 -1.67 -11.07 -24.25
CA PRO A 188 -2.00 -11.61 -25.55
C PRO A 188 -3.05 -12.73 -25.44
N CYS A 189 -4.29 -12.41 -25.06
CA CYS A 189 -5.52 -13.15 -25.41
C CYS A 189 -6.75 -12.55 -24.69
N ALA A 190 -7.34 -11.52 -25.30
CA ALA A 190 -8.77 -11.21 -25.31
C ALA A 190 -8.92 -9.74 -25.72
N TRP A 191 -8.91 -9.52 -27.02
CA TRP A 191 -9.47 -8.32 -27.63
C TRP A 191 -10.92 -8.11 -27.14
N TRP A 192 -11.23 -6.92 -26.61
CA TRP A 192 -12.58 -6.37 -26.62
C TRP A 192 -12.53 -5.11 -27.53
N GLY A 193 -13.01 -5.09 -28.77
CA GLY A 193 -13.67 -6.15 -29.54
C GLY A 193 -15.03 -6.57 -28.98
N CYS A 194 -15.89 -5.62 -28.63
CA CYS A 194 -17.28 -5.88 -28.25
C CYS A 194 -17.98 -6.76 -29.30
N GLY A 195 -18.07 -8.06 -29.01
CA GLY A 195 -18.94 -9.02 -29.66
C GLY A 195 -19.65 -9.78 -28.55
N LEU A 196 -20.77 -9.22 -28.07
CA LEU A 196 -21.72 -9.93 -27.22
C LEU A 196 -22.14 -11.24 -27.93
N PRO A 197 -22.17 -12.40 -27.25
CA PRO A 197 -22.92 -13.52 -27.79
C PRO A 197 -24.43 -13.20 -27.71
N PRO A 198 -25.24 -13.46 -28.75
CA PRO A 198 -26.67 -13.35 -28.64
C PRO A 198 -27.18 -14.41 -27.66
N TYR A 199 -27.79 -13.94 -26.57
CA TYR A 199 -28.57 -14.74 -25.64
C TYR A 199 -29.96 -14.97 -26.27
N SER A 200 -30.35 -16.24 -26.46
CA SER A 200 -31.67 -16.82 -26.10
C SER A 200 -31.96 -18.09 -26.90
N PRO A 201 -32.11 -19.26 -26.27
CA PRO A 201 -32.96 -20.33 -26.77
C PRO A 201 -34.32 -20.23 -26.06
N GLY A 202 -35.38 -20.01 -26.82
CA GLY A 202 -36.75 -19.99 -26.29
C GLY A 202 -37.77 -20.19 -27.42
N SER A 203 -38.53 -21.28 -27.28
CA SER A 203 -39.69 -21.80 -28.05
C SER A 203 -39.45 -22.17 -29.51
#